data_AF-A0A955ACX5-F1
#
_entry.id   AF-A0A955ACX5-F1
#
_cell.length_a   1.000
_cell.length_b   1.000
_cell.length_c   1.000
_cell.angle_alpha   90.00
_cell.angle_beta   90.00
_cell.angle_gamma   90.00
#
_symmetry.space_group_name_H-M   'P 1'
#
loop_
_entity.id
_entity.type
_entity.pdbx_description
1 polymer ?
#
loop_
_entity_poly.entity_id
_entity_poly.type
_entity_poly.pdbx_seq_one_letter_code
_entity_poly.pdbx_strand_id
1 'polypeptide(L)' 'MVKDAKKVGCFVINGLDMFVRQAAYQYKLFTGLEPPVALMRQTVKYETSPVRF' A
#
# COMPACT_ATOMS: atom_id res chain seq x y z
N MET A 1 7.15 13.35 -12.04
CA MET A 1 8.05 12.31 -11.49
C MET A 1 7.52 10.89 -11.73
N VAL A 2 6.59 10.36 -10.91
CA VAL A 2 6.12 8.95 -11.04
C VAL A 2 5.36 8.70 -12.36
N LYS A 3 4.50 9.65 -12.76
CA LYS A 3 3.76 9.58 -14.04
C LYS A 3 4.71 9.57 -15.24
N ASP A 4 5.81 10.32 -15.15
CA ASP A 4 6.77 10.45 -16.25
C ASP A 4 7.68 9.21 -16.33
N ALA A 5 8.09 8.65 -15.18
CA ALA A 5 8.77 7.37 -15.11
C ALA A 5 7.95 6.23 -15.75
N LYS A 6 6.64 6.21 -15.51
CA LYS A 6 5.74 5.24 -16.16
C LYS A 6 5.67 5.43 -17.68
N LYS A 7 5.71 6.68 -18.17
CA LYS A 7 5.68 7.00 -19.61
C LYS A 7 6.94 6.56 -20.35
N VAL A 8 8.09 6.53 -19.69
CA VAL A 8 9.36 6.08 -20.28
C VAL A 8 9.65 4.59 -20.02
N GLY A 9 8.65 3.83 -19.56
CA GLY A 9 8.74 2.38 -19.37
C GLY A 9 9.47 1.94 -18.09
N CYS A 10 9.77 2.85 -17.16
CA CYS A 10 10.34 2.45 -15.88
C CYS A 10 9.34 1.62 -15.06
N PHE A 11 9.85 0.59 -14.39
CA PHE A 11 9.07 -0.14 -13.40
C PHE A 11 8.78 0.78 -12.21
N VAL A 12 7.49 1.06 -11.98
CA VAL A 12 7.04 1.95 -10.91
C VAL A 12 6.39 1.11 -9.81
N ILE A 13 6.93 1.23 -8.60
CA ILE A 13 6.32 0.69 -7.39
C ILE A 13 5.43 1.76 -6.78
N ASN A 14 4.18 1.42 -6.52
CA ASN A 14 3.24 2.29 -5.84
C ASN A 14 3.57 2.36 -4.34
N GLY A 15 3.77 3.57 -3.80
CA GLY A 15 4.10 3.78 -2.39
C GLY A 15 3.06 3.19 -1.43
N LEU A 16 1.78 3.17 -1.79
CA LEU A 16 0.73 2.54 -0.99
C LEU A 16 0.95 1.03 -0.86
N ASP A 17 1.30 0.37 -1.97
CA ASP A 17 1.50 -1.08 -1.96
C ASP A 17 2.77 -1.46 -1.19
N MET A 18 3.81 -0.62 -1.22
CA MET A 18 4.98 -0.77 -0.35
C MET A 18 4.62 -0.65 1.12
N PHE A 19 3.89 0.41 1.49
CA PHE A 19 3.46 0.66 2.87
C PHE A 19 2.62 -0.48 3.45
N VAL A 20 1.63 -0.96 2.70
CA VAL A 20 0.76 -2.07 3.13
C VAL A 20 1.56 -3.35 3.34
N ARG A 21 2.55 -3.65 2.48
CA ARG A 21 3.40 -4.84 2.62
C ARG A 21 4.27 -4.79 3.87
N GLN A 22 4.83 -3.62 4.19
CA GLN A 22 5.60 -3.45 5.43
C GLN A 22 4.73 -3.66 6.67
N ALA A 23 3.54 -3.05 6.69
CA ALA A 23 2.58 -3.22 7.79
C ALA A 23 2.09 -4.67 7.93
N ALA A 24 1.86 -5.36 6.81
CA ALA A 24 1.48 -6.78 6.79
C ALA A 24 2.58 -7.67 7.43
N TYR A 25 3.85 -7.39 7.14
CA TYR A 25 4.96 -8.11 7.75
C TYR A 25 5.06 -7.86 9.27
N GLN A 26 4.86 -6.61 9.70
CA GLN A 26 4.81 -6.27 11.13
C GLN A 26 3.67 -7.00 11.84
N TYR A 27 2.47 -7.03 11.24
CA TYR A 27 1.32 -7.77 11.78
C TYR A 27 1.66 -9.25 11.98
N LYS A 28 2.27 -9.89 10.97
CA LYS A 28 2.70 -11.29 11.06
C LYS A 28 3.73 -11.52 12.15
N LEU A 29 4.73 -10.63 12.28
CA LEU A 29 5.75 -10.74 13.34
C LEU A 29 5.17 -10.60 14.75
N PHE A 30 4.18 -9.71 14.93
CA PHE A 30 3.61 -9.45 16.26
C PHE A 30 2.52 -10.43 16.67
N THR A 31 1.76 -10.96 15.71
CA THR A 31 0.60 -11.82 15.99
C THR A 31 0.86 -13.29 15.68
N GLY A 32 1.84 -13.60 14.83
CA GLY A 32 2.05 -14.93 14.26
C GLY A 32 1.01 -15.33 13.20
N LEU A 33 0.02 -14.47 12.91
CA LEU A 33 -1.07 -14.75 11.98
C LEU A 33 -0.79 -14.19 10.57
N GLU A 34 -1.42 -14.79 9.57
CA GLU A 34 -1.36 -14.24 8.20
C GLU A 34 -2.13 -12.92 8.11
N PRO A 35 -1.53 -11.85 7.56
CA PRO A 35 -2.13 -10.53 7.53
C PRO A 35 -3.24 -10.43 6.46
N PRO A 36 -4.37 -9.77 6.75
CA PRO A 36 -5.44 -9.54 5.78
C PRO A 36 -5.07 -8.37 4.84
N VAL A 37 -4.10 -8.58 3.94
CA VAL A 37 -3.48 -7.54 3.09
C VAL A 37 -4.51 -6.73 2.27
N ALA A 38 -5.52 -7.40 1.71
CA ALA A 38 -6.56 -6.73 0.91
C ALA A 38 -7.36 -5.72 1.74
N LEU A 39 -7.72 -6.09 2.98
CA LEU A 39 -8.42 -5.22 3.91
C LEU A 39 -7.55 -4.03 4.30
N MET A 40 -6.29 -4.28 4.70
CA MET A 40 -5.34 -3.22 5.06
C MET A 40 -5.20 -2.19 3.93
N ARG A 41 -5.09 -2.66 2.68
CA ARG A 41 -5.01 -1.79 1.51
C ARG A 41 -6.27 -0.95 1.30
N GLN A 42 -7.44 -1.58 1.39
CA GLN A 42 -8.71 -0.88 1.21
C GLN A 42 -8.92 0.18 2.29
N THR A 43 -8.65 -0.14 3.56
CA THR A 43 -8.76 0.78 4.68
C THR A 43 -7.84 1.99 4.50
N VAL A 44 -6.55 1.79 4.22
CA VAL A 44 -5.62 2.91 4.01
C VAL A 44 -6.06 3.76 2.83
N LYS A 45 -6.47 3.15 1.71
CA LYS A 45 -6.96 3.89 0.55
C LYS A 45 -8.22 4.71 0.85
N TYR A 46 -9.12 4.18 1.66
CA TYR A 46 -10.36 4.85 2.05
C TYR A 46 -10.07 6.03 3.00
N GLU A 47 -9.30 5.82 4.05
CA GLU A 47 -9.01 6.84 5.07
C GLU A 47 -8.10 7.96 4.55
N THR A 48 -7.20 7.67 3.60
CA THR A 48 -6.32 8.68 2.98
C THR A 48 -6.93 9.34 1.74
N SER A 49 -8.15 8.96 1.36
CA SER A 49 -8.84 9.54 0.21
C SER A 49 -9.18 11.01 0.48
N PRO A 50 -8.72 11.96 -0.37
CA PRO A 50 -9.01 13.38 -0.18
C PRO A 50 -10.48 13.76 -0.44
N VAL A 51 -11.30 12.81 -0.92
CA VAL A 51 -12.73 12.99 -1.25
C VAL A 51 -13.62 12.95 0.01
N ARG A 52 -13.04 12.95 1.21
CA ARG A 52 -13.77 12.88 2.48
C ARG A 52 -14.25 14.25 2.99
N PHE A 53 -14.05 15.32 2.22
CA PHE A 53 -14.54 16.68 2.47
C PHE A 53 -15.27 17.22 1.25
#